data_AF-A0A0B7BN02-F1
#
_entry.id   AF-A0A0B7BN02-F1
#
_cell.length_a   1.000
_cell.length_b   1.000
_cell.length_c   1.000
_cell.angle_alpha   90.00
_cell.angle_beta   90.00
_cell.angle_gamma   90.00
#
_symmetry.space_group_name_H-M   'P 1'
#
loop_
_entity.id
_entity.type
_entity.pdbx_description
1 polymer ?
#
loop_
_entity_poly.entity_id
_entity_poly.type
_entity_poly.pdbx_seq_one_letter_code
_entity_poly.pdbx_strand_id
1 'polypeptide(L)'
;YRPSFPYSFGNTQFANERNCLRVAEVWMDQYKIFYQDRISNLQNTVSIGDISERKALRERLKCQSFDWYMKVVHTADINIPINTTAIGRIASMRDSSQCIMKNIMSPSNHPITAATCHPQNTDQYFYLTKENQIRRDKYCMFYDAVKDIIDNENCRKETGQWEYRMDNTITSIGTDRCISLSNGQSNIIMAICNSSDINQQWHWSRKSLVLT
;
A
#
# COMPACT_ATOMS: atom_id res chain seq x y z
N TYR A 1 -21.46 -16.09 6.57
CA TYR A 1 -20.13 -15.54 6.94
C TYR A 1 -20.18 -15.05 8.39
N ARG A 2 -19.05 -15.11 9.12
CA ARG A 2 -18.92 -14.55 10.47
C ARG A 2 -17.94 -13.36 10.41
N PRO A 3 -18.21 -12.26 11.13
CA PRO A 3 -17.33 -11.09 11.11
C PRO A 3 -16.05 -11.29 11.93
N SER A 4 -16.04 -12.28 12.83
CA SER A 4 -14.91 -12.56 13.73
C SER A 4 -14.73 -14.06 13.96
N PHE A 5 -13.53 -14.43 14.39
CA PHE A 5 -13.21 -15.80 14.78
C PHE A 5 -13.85 -16.14 16.13
N PRO A 6 -14.55 -17.28 16.26
CA PRO A 6 -15.20 -17.69 17.52
C PRO A 6 -14.22 -18.27 18.55
N TYR A 7 -12.93 -18.36 18.23
CA TYR A 7 -11.87 -18.92 19.07
C TYR A 7 -10.73 -17.91 19.24
N SER A 8 -9.98 -18.05 20.34
CA SER A 8 -8.77 -17.27 20.60
C SER A 8 -7.58 -17.90 19.88
N PHE A 9 -6.65 -17.06 19.42
CA PHE A 9 -5.38 -17.48 18.84
C PHE A 9 -4.28 -17.69 19.92
N GLY A 10 -4.61 -17.57 21.21
CA GLY A 10 -3.63 -17.66 22.29
C GLY A 10 -2.53 -16.60 22.18
N ASN A 11 -1.31 -16.92 22.63
CA ASN A 11 -0.17 -15.99 22.59
C ASN A 11 0.59 -16.02 21.25
N THR A 12 -0.13 -16.12 20.13
CA THR A 12 0.45 -16.20 18.79
C THR A 12 0.35 -14.87 18.06
N GLN A 13 1.04 -13.87 18.62
CA GLN A 13 1.22 -12.59 17.94
C GLN A 13 1.84 -12.88 16.56
N PHE A 14 1.18 -12.45 15.49
CA PHE A 14 1.58 -12.66 14.10
C PHE A 14 1.38 -14.07 13.51
N ALA A 15 0.49 -14.91 14.05
CA ALA A 15 0.23 -16.24 13.49
C ALA A 15 -0.16 -16.21 12.00
N ASN A 16 -1.01 -15.26 11.61
CA ASN A 16 -1.49 -15.11 10.24
C ASN A 16 -0.33 -14.70 9.32
N GLU A 17 0.43 -13.69 9.70
CA GLU A 17 1.57 -13.17 8.95
C GLU A 17 2.64 -14.25 8.79
N ARG A 18 2.91 -15.01 9.85
CA ARG A 18 3.82 -16.17 9.83
C ARG A 18 3.36 -17.21 8.80
N ASN A 19 2.09 -17.59 8.82
CA ASN A 19 1.55 -18.60 7.92
C ASN A 19 1.59 -18.12 6.46
N CYS A 20 1.19 -16.88 6.21
CA CYS A 20 1.25 -16.28 4.88
C CYS A 20 2.70 -16.12 4.39
N LEU A 21 3.66 -15.78 5.26
CA LEU A 21 5.08 -15.75 4.92
C LEU A 21 5.61 -17.14 4.53
N ARG A 22 5.21 -18.20 5.24
CA ARG A 22 5.56 -19.58 4.86
C ARG A 22 5.05 -19.93 3.48
N VAL A 23 3.82 -19.52 3.15
CA VAL A 23 3.25 -19.72 1.81
C VAL A 23 4.05 -18.92 0.77
N ALA A 24 4.32 -17.64 1.04
CA ALA A 24 5.06 -16.78 0.13
C ALA A 24 6.47 -17.33 -0.16
N GLU A 25 7.19 -17.78 0.86
CA GLU A 25 8.54 -18.35 0.72
C GLU A 25 8.60 -19.68 -0.04
N VAL A 26 7.52 -20.46 -0.03
CA VAL A 26 7.47 -21.74 -0.74
C VAL A 26 6.94 -21.57 -2.16
N TRP A 27 5.99 -20.66 -2.39
CA TRP A 27 5.17 -20.67 -3.62
C TRP A 27 5.24 -19.40 -4.46
N MET A 28 5.62 -18.24 -3.91
CA MET A 28 5.51 -16.96 -4.64
C MET A 28 6.76 -16.55 -5.41
N ASP A 29 7.85 -17.34 -5.35
CA ASP A 29 9.11 -17.03 -6.04
C ASP A 29 9.57 -15.58 -5.75
N GLN A 30 9.98 -14.84 -6.77
CA GLN A 30 10.34 -13.42 -6.71
C GLN A 30 9.19 -12.49 -6.27
N TYR A 31 7.92 -12.90 -6.43
CA TYR A 31 6.75 -12.07 -6.11
C TYR A 31 6.52 -11.92 -4.60
N LYS A 32 7.18 -12.72 -3.76
CA LYS A 32 7.06 -12.64 -2.30
C LYS A 32 7.42 -11.26 -1.73
N ILE A 33 8.26 -10.50 -2.43
CA ILE A 33 8.70 -9.16 -2.01
C ILE A 33 7.53 -8.19 -1.82
N PHE A 34 6.46 -8.30 -2.64
CA PHE A 34 5.29 -7.43 -2.54
C PHE A 34 4.51 -7.69 -1.25
N TYR A 35 4.38 -8.97 -0.87
CA TYR A 35 3.74 -9.34 0.38
C TYR A 35 4.60 -8.92 1.59
N GLN A 36 5.90 -9.19 1.54
CA GLN A 36 6.87 -8.83 2.58
C GLN A 36 6.90 -7.32 2.85
N ASP A 37 6.91 -6.50 1.80
CA ASP A 37 6.92 -5.05 1.93
C ASP A 37 5.61 -4.52 2.53
N ARG A 38 4.47 -5.11 2.14
CA ARG A 38 3.15 -4.73 2.65
C ARG A 38 2.97 -5.02 4.14
N ILE A 39 3.60 -6.05 4.66
CA ILE A 39 3.59 -6.38 6.09
C ILE A 39 4.74 -5.70 6.85
N SER A 40 5.27 -4.58 6.36
CA SER A 40 6.35 -3.81 7.00
C SER A 40 7.62 -4.64 7.28
N ASN A 41 7.93 -5.60 6.41
CA ASN A 41 9.08 -6.48 6.52
C ASN A 41 9.15 -7.29 7.83
N LEU A 42 7.98 -7.68 8.38
CA LEU A 42 7.87 -8.49 9.59
C LEU A 42 8.64 -9.82 9.53
N GLN A 43 9.04 -10.32 8.34
CA GLN A 43 9.93 -11.48 8.23
C GLN A 43 11.27 -11.30 8.93
N ASN A 44 11.72 -10.06 9.17
CA ASN A 44 12.94 -9.76 9.93
C ASN A 44 12.76 -9.96 11.45
N THR A 45 11.52 -10.11 11.92
CA THR A 45 11.16 -10.25 13.34
C THR A 45 10.45 -11.56 13.62
N VAL A 46 9.63 -12.04 12.69
CA VAL A 46 8.81 -13.23 12.83
C VAL A 46 9.53 -14.43 12.25
N SER A 47 9.91 -15.38 13.12
CA SER A 47 10.44 -16.66 12.68
C SER A 47 9.34 -17.49 12.00
N ILE A 48 9.54 -17.80 10.72
CA ILE A 48 8.61 -18.63 9.95
C ILE A 48 8.76 -20.13 10.25
N GLY A 49 9.86 -20.52 10.90
CA GLY A 49 10.22 -21.93 11.14
C GLY A 49 10.67 -22.67 9.88
N ASP A 50 10.94 -23.97 10.01
CA ASP A 50 11.41 -24.78 8.88
C ASP A 50 10.32 -24.97 7.80
N ILE A 51 10.74 -24.83 6.54
CA ILE A 51 9.93 -25.00 5.33
C ILE A 51 10.63 -25.89 4.30
N SER A 52 11.75 -26.54 4.66
CA SER A 52 12.58 -27.33 3.74
C SER A 52 11.80 -28.48 3.11
N GLU A 53 10.99 -29.20 3.88
CA GLU A 53 10.13 -30.26 3.37
C GLU A 53 9.11 -29.76 2.33
N ARG A 54 8.57 -28.55 2.52
CA ARG A 54 7.60 -27.95 1.58
C ARG A 54 8.26 -27.49 0.29
N LYS A 55 9.49 -26.97 0.35
CA LYS A 55 10.30 -26.67 -0.83
C LYS A 55 10.67 -27.94 -1.59
N ALA A 56 11.16 -28.97 -0.90
CA ALA A 56 11.49 -30.27 -1.49
C ALA A 56 10.26 -30.96 -2.13
N LEU A 57 9.08 -30.82 -1.52
CA LEU A 57 7.83 -31.30 -2.12
C LEU A 57 7.53 -30.61 -3.45
N ARG A 58 7.64 -29.28 -3.50
CA ARG A 58 7.40 -28.49 -4.72
C ARG A 58 8.35 -28.91 -5.85
N GLU A 59 9.62 -29.13 -5.53
CA GLU A 59 10.64 -29.60 -6.46
C GLU A 59 10.35 -31.02 -6.98
N ARG A 60 10.08 -31.96 -6.06
CA ARG A 60 9.78 -33.37 -6.40
C ARG A 60 8.55 -33.51 -7.30
N LEU A 61 7.53 -32.69 -7.08
CA LEU A 61 6.31 -32.67 -7.90
C LEU A 61 6.48 -31.90 -9.21
N LYS A 62 7.65 -31.29 -9.45
CA LYS A 62 7.93 -30.47 -10.65
C LYS A 62 6.86 -29.40 -10.87
N CYS A 63 6.46 -28.73 -9.78
CA CYS A 63 5.44 -27.69 -9.85
C CYS A 63 5.88 -26.52 -10.73
N GLN A 64 4.92 -25.89 -11.41
CA GLN A 64 5.16 -24.69 -12.21
C GLN A 64 5.61 -23.50 -11.34
N SER A 65 6.20 -22.49 -12.00
CA SER A 65 6.57 -21.23 -11.35
C SER A 65 5.34 -20.40 -10.98
N PHE A 66 5.51 -19.49 -10.03
CA PHE A 66 4.48 -18.52 -9.70
C PHE A 66 4.23 -17.55 -10.86
N ASP A 67 5.27 -17.23 -11.63
CA ASP A 67 5.12 -16.42 -12.85
C ASP A 67 4.18 -17.07 -13.87
N TRP A 68 4.32 -18.39 -14.07
CA TRP A 68 3.38 -19.17 -14.89
C TRP A 68 1.96 -19.10 -14.32
N TYR A 69 1.81 -19.25 -13.00
CA TYR A 69 0.50 -19.15 -12.35
C TYR A 69 -0.15 -17.79 -12.60
N MET A 70 0.60 -16.69 -12.45
CA MET A 70 0.09 -15.34 -12.68
C MET A 70 -0.32 -15.09 -14.13
N LYS A 71 0.43 -15.65 -15.11
CA LYS A 71 0.17 -15.42 -16.53
C LYS A 71 -0.89 -16.36 -17.13
N VAL A 72 -1.03 -17.57 -16.60
CA VAL A 72 -1.84 -18.64 -17.21
C VAL A 72 -3.08 -18.98 -16.41
N VAL A 73 -3.01 -18.94 -15.07
CA VAL A 73 -4.13 -19.36 -14.19
C VAL A 73 -4.87 -18.15 -13.64
N HIS A 74 -4.14 -17.21 -13.03
CA HIS A 74 -4.71 -15.98 -12.49
C HIS A 74 -4.77 -14.90 -13.59
N THR A 75 -5.52 -15.18 -14.66
CA THR A 75 -5.66 -14.30 -15.83
C THR A 75 -6.46 -13.02 -15.56
N ALA A 76 -6.90 -12.81 -14.32
CA ALA A 76 -7.57 -11.58 -13.93
C ALA A 76 -6.55 -10.44 -13.82
N ASP A 77 -6.96 -9.22 -14.19
CA ASP A 77 -6.13 -8.01 -14.11
C ASP A 77 -5.84 -7.65 -12.65
N ILE A 78 -4.85 -8.30 -12.05
CA ILE A 78 -4.26 -7.88 -10.78
C ILE A 78 -3.14 -6.88 -11.06
N ASN A 79 -3.25 -5.69 -10.47
CA ASN A 79 -2.15 -4.74 -10.51
C ASN A 79 -1.09 -5.20 -9.51
N ILE A 80 0.05 -5.64 -10.04
CA ILE A 80 1.25 -5.88 -9.27
C ILE A 80 2.01 -4.55 -9.25
N PRO A 81 2.35 -3.99 -8.07
CA PRO A 81 2.98 -2.68 -7.95
C PRO A 81 4.47 -2.75 -8.31
N ILE A 82 4.76 -3.14 -9.56
CA ILE A 82 6.09 -3.16 -10.15
C ILE A 82 6.41 -1.73 -10.58
N ASN A 83 7.68 -1.32 -10.48
CA ASN A 83 8.16 -0.02 -11.00
C ASN A 83 7.52 1.21 -10.32
N THR A 84 7.19 1.14 -9.04
CA THR A 84 6.74 2.29 -8.26
C THR A 84 7.86 3.28 -7.98
N THR A 85 7.52 4.55 -7.77
CA THR A 85 8.48 5.60 -7.38
C THR A 85 8.46 5.86 -5.87
N ALA A 86 7.33 5.60 -5.21
CA ALA A 86 7.19 5.62 -3.77
C ALA A 86 6.24 4.51 -3.29
N ILE A 87 6.49 3.96 -2.10
CA ILE A 87 5.72 2.86 -1.52
C ILE A 87 5.60 3.04 -0.01
N GLY A 88 4.46 2.60 0.52
CA GLY A 88 4.25 2.42 1.93
C GLY A 88 3.30 3.45 2.51
N ARG A 89 3.55 3.80 3.76
CA ARG A 89 2.71 4.72 4.50
C ARG A 89 3.10 6.16 4.17
N ILE A 90 2.10 7.02 4.04
CA ILE A 90 2.28 8.46 3.82
C ILE A 90 2.04 9.13 5.17
N ALA A 91 3.12 9.43 5.89
CA ALA A 91 3.06 10.00 7.25
C ALA A 91 3.26 11.52 7.21
N SER A 92 2.53 12.26 8.03
CA SER A 92 2.72 13.72 8.13
C SER A 92 4.08 14.03 8.76
N MET A 93 4.80 15.02 8.21
CA MET A 93 6.04 15.51 8.83
C MET A 93 5.77 16.46 10.00
N ARG A 94 4.56 17.02 10.11
CA ARG A 94 4.11 17.80 11.28
C ARG A 94 3.87 16.91 12.49
N ASP A 95 3.19 15.77 12.27
CA ASP A 95 2.88 14.76 13.27
C ASP A 95 3.06 13.37 12.67
N SER A 96 4.18 12.73 13.00
CA SER A 96 4.54 11.41 12.48
C SER A 96 3.59 10.29 12.94
N SER A 97 2.70 10.57 13.89
CA SER A 97 1.62 9.67 14.28
C SER A 97 0.43 9.72 13.33
N GLN A 98 0.32 10.69 12.42
CA GLN A 98 -0.78 10.80 11.46
C GLN A 98 -0.36 10.29 10.09
N CYS A 99 -1.13 9.36 9.53
CA CYS A 99 -0.91 8.79 8.21
C CYS A 99 -2.17 8.88 7.36
N ILE A 100 -1.99 9.13 6.05
CA ILE A 100 -3.09 9.03 5.09
C ILE A 100 -3.66 7.61 5.12
N MET A 101 -4.98 7.52 5.11
CA MET A 101 -5.73 6.27 5.19
C MET A 101 -6.89 6.29 4.21
N LYS A 102 -7.16 5.13 3.61
CA LYS A 102 -8.40 4.86 2.89
C LYS A 102 -9.09 3.67 3.54
N ASN A 103 -10.22 3.89 4.20
CA ASN A 103 -11.02 2.79 4.75
C ASN A 103 -11.57 1.91 3.61
N ILE A 104 -11.07 0.68 3.49
CA ILE A 104 -11.42 -0.25 2.41
C ILE A 104 -12.74 -0.96 2.68
N MET A 105 -13.13 -1.06 3.96
CA MET A 105 -14.38 -1.69 4.40
C MET A 105 -15.61 -0.81 4.15
N SER A 106 -15.39 0.49 3.94
CA SER A 106 -16.43 1.41 3.53
C SER A 106 -16.61 1.41 2.01
N PRO A 107 -17.86 1.40 1.50
CA PRO A 107 -18.13 1.50 0.06
C PRO A 107 -17.53 2.78 -0.54
N SER A 108 -17.28 2.76 -1.85
CA SER A 108 -16.86 3.91 -2.67
C SER A 108 -17.76 5.12 -2.36
N ASN A 109 -17.19 6.09 -1.65
CA ASN A 109 -17.71 7.42 -1.24
C ASN A 109 -17.15 7.90 0.12
N HIS A 110 -16.34 7.10 0.82
CA HIS A 110 -15.67 7.62 2.01
C HIS A 110 -14.41 8.40 1.62
N PRO A 111 -14.27 9.63 2.11
CA PRO A 111 -13.13 10.47 1.78
C PRO A 111 -11.84 9.83 2.29
N ILE A 112 -10.75 10.13 1.60
CA ILE A 112 -9.42 9.81 2.11
C ILE A 112 -9.15 10.75 3.28
N THR A 113 -8.72 10.20 4.41
CA THR A 113 -8.50 10.96 5.64
C THR A 113 -7.10 10.71 6.20
N ALA A 114 -6.73 11.45 7.25
CA ALA A 114 -5.61 11.07 8.09
C ALA A 114 -6.12 10.24 9.27
N ALA A 115 -5.28 9.34 9.80
CA ALA A 115 -5.57 8.61 11.03
C ALA A 115 -4.27 8.20 11.71
N THR A 116 -4.37 7.77 12.96
CA THR A 116 -3.21 7.28 13.72
C THR A 116 -2.49 6.18 12.96
N CYS A 117 -1.17 6.31 12.83
CA CYS A 117 -0.36 5.40 12.07
C CYS A 117 -0.28 4.05 12.79
N HIS A 118 -0.64 2.96 12.12
CA HIS A 118 -0.57 1.61 12.70
C HIS A 118 0.18 0.64 11.77
N PRO A 119 1.32 0.04 12.19
CA PRO A 119 2.17 -0.77 11.30
C PRO A 119 1.46 -1.91 10.56
N GLN A 120 0.46 -2.52 11.20
CA GLN A 120 -0.32 -3.62 10.63
C GLN A 120 -1.59 -3.16 9.90
N ASN A 121 -1.91 -1.86 9.95
CA ASN A 121 -3.09 -1.35 9.27
C ASN A 121 -2.78 -1.22 7.78
N THR A 122 -3.28 -2.20 7.03
CA THR A 122 -3.04 -2.23 5.60
C THR A 122 -3.70 -1.03 4.91
N ASP A 123 -4.79 -0.44 5.42
CA ASP A 123 -5.54 0.67 4.80
C ASP A 123 -4.75 1.97 4.64
N GLN A 124 -3.56 2.03 5.25
CA GLN A 124 -2.65 3.18 5.24
C GLN A 124 -1.46 2.98 4.31
N TYR A 125 -1.49 1.98 3.43
CA TYR A 125 -0.35 1.60 2.59
C TYR A 125 -0.64 1.84 1.11
N PHE A 126 0.11 2.75 0.49
CA PHE A 126 -0.10 3.27 -0.86
C PHE A 126 1.12 3.05 -1.76
N TYR A 127 0.91 3.14 -3.06
CA TYR A 127 1.95 3.06 -4.08
C TYR A 127 1.84 4.27 -5.01
N LEU A 128 2.95 4.93 -5.34
CA LEU A 128 3.03 5.87 -6.45
C LEU A 128 3.56 5.15 -7.69
N THR A 129 2.80 5.10 -8.77
CA THR A 129 3.25 4.52 -10.03
C THR A 129 4.05 5.51 -10.87
N LYS A 130 4.77 5.02 -11.89
CA LYS A 130 5.45 5.88 -12.88
C LYS A 130 4.49 6.71 -13.72
N GLU A 131 3.25 6.24 -13.84
CA GLU A 131 2.16 6.95 -14.50
C GLU A 131 1.50 7.95 -13.55
N ASN A 132 2.13 8.35 -12.44
CA ASN A 132 1.64 9.39 -11.52
C ASN A 132 0.32 9.05 -10.80
N GLN A 133 0.04 7.77 -10.57
CA GLN A 133 -1.13 7.33 -9.80
C GLN A 133 -0.75 6.99 -8.37
N ILE A 134 -1.46 7.57 -7.38
CA ILE A 134 -1.43 7.08 -6.00
C ILE A 134 -2.46 5.98 -5.86
N ARG A 135 -2.00 4.74 -5.75
CA ARG A 135 -2.83 3.52 -5.75
C ARG A 135 -2.93 2.88 -4.38
N ARG A 136 -4.09 2.29 -4.14
CA ARG A 136 -4.38 1.35 -3.07
C ARG A 136 -5.17 0.17 -3.64
N ASP A 137 -4.47 -0.93 -3.90
CA ASP A 137 -5.01 -2.11 -4.60
C ASP A 137 -5.66 -1.71 -5.95
N LYS A 138 -6.97 -1.89 -6.09
CA LYS A 138 -7.74 -1.52 -7.29
C LYS A 138 -8.16 -0.05 -7.32
N TYR A 139 -7.95 0.71 -6.24
CA TYR A 139 -8.43 2.07 -6.10
C TYR A 139 -7.32 3.10 -6.29
N CYS A 140 -7.62 4.19 -6.97
CA CYS A 140 -6.71 5.30 -7.22
C CYS A 140 -7.25 6.53 -6.53
N MET A 141 -6.37 7.21 -5.78
CA MET A 141 -6.66 8.54 -5.25
C MET A 141 -6.69 9.55 -6.39
N PHE A 142 -7.60 10.51 -6.33
CA PHE A 142 -7.73 11.58 -7.31
C PHE A 142 -8.22 12.86 -6.61
N TYR A 143 -7.87 14.02 -7.14
CA TYR A 143 -8.40 15.31 -6.70
C TYR A 143 -9.52 15.74 -7.65
N ASP A 144 -10.72 15.96 -7.10
CA ASP A 144 -11.86 16.56 -7.78
C ASP A 144 -11.78 18.09 -7.61
N ALA A 145 -11.19 18.77 -8.60
CA ALA A 145 -11.01 20.23 -8.55
C ALA A 145 -12.33 21.02 -8.55
N VAL A 146 -13.45 20.42 -8.99
CA VAL A 146 -14.76 21.09 -8.99
C VAL A 146 -15.35 21.11 -7.59
N LYS A 147 -15.19 20.01 -6.85
CA LYS A 147 -15.67 19.88 -5.46
C LYS A 147 -14.63 20.29 -4.42
N ASP A 148 -13.38 20.48 -4.84
CA ASP A 148 -12.21 20.73 -4.00
C ASP A 148 -11.97 19.64 -2.94
N ILE A 149 -12.10 18.36 -3.33
CA ILE A 149 -11.93 17.21 -2.43
C ILE A 149 -10.96 16.17 -2.99
N ILE A 150 -10.32 15.43 -2.08
CA ILE A 150 -9.55 14.23 -2.40
C ILE A 150 -10.48 13.03 -2.27
N ASP A 151 -10.66 12.28 -3.35
CA ASP A 151 -11.51 11.10 -3.39
C ASP A 151 -10.76 9.92 -4.05
N ASN A 152 -11.45 8.81 -4.22
CA ASN A 152 -10.90 7.60 -4.80
C ASN A 152 -11.89 6.90 -5.72
N GLU A 153 -11.40 6.38 -6.83
CA GLU A 153 -12.18 5.60 -7.78
C GLU A 153 -11.45 4.31 -8.16
N ASN A 154 -12.09 3.44 -8.93
CA ASN A 154 -11.37 2.33 -9.54
C ASN A 154 -10.31 2.89 -10.48
N CYS A 155 -9.08 2.39 -10.35
CA CYS A 155 -7.98 2.84 -11.17
C CYS A 155 -8.22 2.59 -12.65
N ARG A 156 -8.09 3.65 -13.45
CA ARG A 156 -8.09 3.60 -14.91
C ARG A 156 -6.67 3.36 -15.44
N LYS A 157 -6.55 3.03 -16.73
CA LYS A 157 -5.26 2.90 -17.43
C LYS A 157 -4.65 4.26 -17.83
N GLU A 158 -5.35 5.36 -17.54
CA GLU A 158 -4.92 6.73 -17.83
C GLU A 158 -3.79 7.19 -16.93
N THR A 159 -3.07 8.22 -17.35
CA THR A 159 -2.06 8.89 -16.52
C THR A 159 -2.74 9.46 -15.28
N GLY A 160 -2.17 9.18 -14.12
CA GLY A 160 -2.58 9.77 -12.87
C GLY A 160 -2.16 11.24 -12.76
N GLN A 161 -2.58 11.84 -11.66
CA GLN A 161 -2.49 13.27 -11.43
C GLN A 161 -1.54 13.65 -10.30
N TRP A 162 -0.75 12.73 -9.76
CA TRP A 162 0.01 12.97 -8.54
C TRP A 162 1.51 12.96 -8.80
N GLU A 163 2.18 13.97 -8.26
CA GLU A 163 3.63 14.03 -8.20
C GLU A 163 4.08 14.14 -6.74
N TYR A 164 5.04 13.30 -6.34
CA TYR A 164 5.68 13.39 -5.03
C TYR A 164 7.05 14.05 -5.17
N ARG A 165 7.10 15.36 -4.90
CA ARG A 165 8.24 16.25 -5.13
C ARG A 165 9.36 16.05 -4.10
N MET A 166 10.57 16.53 -4.42
CA MET A 166 11.76 16.38 -3.57
C MET A 166 11.67 17.14 -2.23
N ASP A 167 10.82 18.17 -2.15
CA ASP A 167 10.51 18.91 -0.92
C ASP A 167 9.50 18.19 -0.01
N ASN A 168 9.16 16.94 -0.34
CA ASN A 168 8.19 16.09 0.35
C ASN A 168 6.73 16.55 0.22
N THR A 169 6.41 17.47 -0.69
CA THR A 169 5.01 17.79 -1.01
C THR A 169 4.43 16.79 -2.02
N ILE A 170 3.14 16.51 -1.89
CA ILE A 170 2.36 15.71 -2.86
C ILE A 170 1.42 16.66 -3.58
N THR A 171 1.63 16.86 -4.88
CA THR A 171 0.90 17.86 -5.68
C THR A 171 -0.01 17.19 -6.70
N SER A 172 -1.10 17.87 -7.07
CA SER A 172 -1.89 17.52 -8.24
C SER A 172 -1.33 18.19 -9.50
N ILE A 173 -0.90 17.38 -10.48
CA ILE A 173 -0.26 17.80 -11.73
C ILE A 173 -1.21 18.71 -12.53
N GLY A 174 -0.67 19.82 -13.05
CA GLY A 174 -1.46 20.81 -13.78
C GLY A 174 -2.23 21.78 -12.87
N THR A 175 -2.11 21.63 -11.54
CA THR A 175 -2.64 22.56 -10.55
C THR A 175 -1.51 23.10 -9.66
N ASP A 176 -1.78 24.16 -8.91
CA ASP A 176 -0.89 24.64 -7.85
C ASP A 176 -1.37 24.17 -6.46
N ARG A 177 -1.91 22.95 -6.39
CA ARG A 177 -2.52 22.39 -5.20
C ARG A 177 -1.72 21.21 -4.65
N CYS A 178 -1.52 21.21 -3.33
CA CYS A 178 -0.79 20.20 -2.59
C CYS A 178 -1.66 19.61 -1.47
N ILE A 179 -1.48 18.33 -1.18
CA ILE A 179 -2.13 17.67 -0.05
C ILE A 179 -1.59 18.28 1.24
N SER A 180 -2.48 18.78 2.09
CA SER A 180 -2.15 19.37 3.39
C SER A 180 -2.96 18.71 4.50
N LEU A 181 -2.32 18.53 5.66
CA LEU A 181 -3.01 18.15 6.88
C LEU A 181 -3.76 19.37 7.44
N SER A 182 -5.07 19.26 7.63
CA SER A 182 -5.87 20.35 8.20
C SER A 182 -5.47 20.62 9.65
N ASN A 183 -5.35 21.89 10.03
CA ASN A 183 -5.05 22.28 11.40
C ASN A 183 -6.17 21.79 12.36
N GLY A 184 -5.86 20.81 13.21
CA GLY A 184 -6.73 20.38 14.32
C GLY A 184 -7.78 19.30 13.99
N GLN A 185 -7.81 18.74 12.78
CA GLN A 185 -8.68 17.61 12.43
C GLN A 185 -7.89 16.55 11.65
N SER A 186 -8.22 15.27 11.83
CA SER A 186 -7.67 14.14 11.06
C SER A 186 -8.16 14.12 9.60
N ASN A 187 -8.25 15.30 8.97
CA ASN A 187 -8.71 15.52 7.61
C ASN A 187 -7.55 16.02 6.76
N ILE A 188 -7.51 15.56 5.50
CA ILE A 188 -6.59 16.07 4.48
C ILE A 188 -7.36 16.96 3.51
N ILE A 189 -6.71 18.03 3.07
CA ILE A 189 -7.29 19.04 2.17
C ILE A 189 -6.31 19.36 1.05
N MET A 190 -6.79 20.04 0.01
CA MET A 190 -5.93 20.56 -1.07
C MET A 190 -5.70 22.06 -0.87
N ALA A 191 -4.49 22.44 -0.49
CA ALA A 191 -4.09 23.83 -0.27
C ALA A 191 -3.19 24.32 -1.41
N ILE A 192 -3.00 25.64 -1.53
CA ILE A 192 -1.97 26.19 -2.43
C ILE A 192 -0.61 25.66 -1.98
N CYS A 193 0.18 25.16 -2.92
CA CYS A 193 1.46 24.56 -2.64
C CYS A 193 2.41 25.56 -1.96
N ASN A 194 2.91 25.19 -0.78
CA ASN A 194 3.95 25.92 -0.07
C ASN A 194 4.96 24.91 0.49
N SER A 195 6.13 24.84 -0.15
CA SER A 195 7.19 23.90 0.24
C SER A 195 7.74 24.15 1.65
N SER A 196 7.53 25.34 2.22
CA SER A 196 7.93 25.68 3.59
C SER A 196 6.85 25.33 4.63
N ASP A 197 5.64 24.97 4.21
CA ASP A 197 4.56 24.57 5.11
C ASP A 197 4.70 23.09 5.49
N ILE A 198 5.09 22.85 6.75
CA ILE A 198 5.27 21.51 7.30
C ILE A 198 3.99 20.66 7.27
N ASN A 199 2.80 21.27 7.21
CA ASN A 199 1.53 20.54 7.07
C ASN A 199 1.35 19.92 5.68
N GLN A 200 2.09 20.42 4.67
CA GLN A 200 2.08 19.92 3.29
C GLN A 200 3.20 18.92 3.01
N GLN A 201 4.08 18.69 3.98
CA GLN A 201 5.21 17.78 3.84
C GLN A 201 4.86 16.40 4.39
N TRP A 202 5.09 15.38 3.57
CA TRP A 202 4.76 14.00 3.85
C TRP A 202 6.00 13.11 3.74
N HIS A 203 6.26 12.32 4.77
CA HIS A 203 7.25 11.27 4.72
C HIS A 203 6.66 10.04 4.02
N TRP A 204 7.20 9.71 2.85
CA TRP A 204 6.82 8.54 2.06
C TRP A 204 8.07 7.90 1.45
N SER A 205 8.23 6.58 1.59
CA SER A 205 9.46 5.90 1.18
C SER A 205 9.60 5.89 -0.34
N ARG A 206 10.64 6.54 -0.87
CA ARG A 206 10.99 6.54 -2.30
C ARG A 206 11.66 5.21 -2.67
N LYS A 207 10.83 4.22 -2.95
CA LYS A 207 11.23 2.83 -3.21
C LYS A 207 10.55 2.30 -4.47
N SER A 208 11.28 1.48 -5.21
CA SER A 208 10.74 0.66 -6.31
C SER A 208 10.87 -0.81 -5.95
N LEU A 209 9.81 -1.58 -6.13
CA LEU A 209 9.87 -3.04 -6.10
C LEU A 209 10.01 -3.55 -7.52
N VAL A 210 11.05 -4.36 -7.74
CA VAL A 210 11.40 -4.93 -9.03
C VAL A 210 11.46 -6.44 -8.88
N LEU A 211 10.88 -7.14 -9.85
CA LEU A 211 11.01 -8.59 -9.99
C LEU A 211 12.40 -8.88 -10.57
N THR A 212 13.22 -9.62 -9.82
CA THR A 212 14.60 -10.00 -10.17
C THR A 212 14.72 -11.49 -10.38
#